data_AF-A0A1L6CE30-F1
#
_entry.id   AF-A0A1L6CE30-F1
#
_cell.length_a   1.000
_cell.length_b   1.000
_cell.length_c   1.000
_cell.angle_alpha   90.00
_cell.angle_beta   90.00
_cell.angle_gamma   90.00
#
_symmetry.space_group_name_H-M   'P 1'
#
loop_
_entity.id
_entity.type
_entity.pdbx_description
1 polymer ?
#
loop_
_entity_poly.entity_id
_entity_poly.type
_entity_poly.pdbx_seq_one_letter_code
_entity_poly.pdbx_strand_id
1 'polypeptide(L)'
;MKTFAILGAFFSSALAQTLCDQYATYSNGRYTVNNNLWGKSSGSGSQCTYVDSISNSGVAWHTTWTWSGGDNQVKSYANSQVSLTKKLVSQISSIPTTVQWSYDNTNTRADVAYDLFTAADINHVTYSGDYELMIWLARYGSVQPIGSQIDSVNIGGHTWELWYGGSTQKTYSFVSATPITSFSGDVMDFWDYLTSRHGYPASSQYLINMQFGTEPFTGGPATLRVSQWTASVN
;
A
#
# COMPACT_ATOMS: atom_id res chain seq x y z
N MET A 1 46.87 -29.93 23.95
CA MET A 1 45.51 -29.45 24.26
C MET A 1 45.07 -28.52 23.16
N LYS A 2 44.01 -28.85 22.40
CA LYS A 2 43.45 -28.00 21.34
C LYS A 2 42.35 -27.13 21.95
N THR A 3 42.55 -25.83 21.96
CA THR A 3 41.58 -24.85 22.47
C THR A 3 40.54 -24.60 21.39
N PHE A 4 39.28 -24.99 21.63
CA PHE A 4 38.15 -24.60 20.79
C PHE A 4 37.70 -23.20 21.22
N ALA A 5 37.82 -22.22 20.31
CA ALA A 5 37.17 -20.92 20.46
C ALA A 5 35.73 -21.04 19.96
N ILE A 6 34.76 -20.93 20.87
CA ILE A 6 33.35 -20.83 20.52
C ILE A 6 33.09 -19.35 20.19
N LEU A 7 32.93 -19.04 18.90
CA LEU A 7 32.37 -17.75 18.47
C LEU A 7 30.89 -17.75 18.81
N GLY A 8 30.49 -16.99 19.84
CA GLY A 8 29.09 -16.67 20.09
C GLY A 8 28.58 -15.74 19.01
N ALA A 9 27.59 -16.19 18.23
CA ALA A 9 26.85 -15.32 17.31
C ALA A 9 25.97 -14.38 18.14
N PHE A 10 26.29 -13.10 18.17
CA PHE A 10 25.40 -12.06 18.68
C PHE A 10 24.28 -11.84 17.67
N PHE A 11 23.11 -12.39 17.94
CA PHE A 11 21.89 -11.97 17.26
C PHE A 11 21.47 -10.63 17.87
N SER A 12 21.70 -9.53 17.16
CA SER A 12 21.02 -8.26 17.46
C SER A 12 19.53 -8.44 17.19
N SER A 13 18.75 -8.66 18.25
CA SER A 13 17.31 -8.46 18.21
C SER A 13 17.05 -6.97 17.98
N ALA A 14 16.78 -6.58 16.74
CA ALA A 14 16.31 -5.24 16.43
C ALA A 14 15.03 -4.99 17.25
N LEU A 15 15.04 -3.96 18.10
CA LEU A 15 13.83 -3.55 18.80
C LEU A 15 12.82 -3.06 17.75
N ALA A 16 11.63 -3.66 17.74
CA ALA A 16 10.54 -3.25 16.88
C ALA A 16 10.27 -1.74 17.05
N GLN A 17 10.37 -0.99 15.96
CA GLN A 17 10.16 0.46 15.99
C GLN A 17 8.67 0.73 16.11
N THR A 18 8.27 1.53 17.10
CA THR A 18 6.86 1.87 17.37
C THR A 18 6.55 3.26 16.82
N LEU A 19 5.51 3.36 15.98
CA LEU A 19 5.10 4.55 15.24
C LEU A 19 3.64 4.87 15.59
N CYS A 20 3.41 5.65 16.64
CA CYS A 20 2.05 6.02 17.07
C CYS A 20 1.66 7.46 16.72
N ASP A 21 2.63 8.35 16.48
CA ASP A 21 2.33 9.72 16.08
C ASP A 21 1.75 9.77 14.66
N GLN A 22 1.03 10.86 14.36
CA GLN A 22 0.26 11.01 13.12
C GLN A 22 1.09 10.72 11.87
N TYR A 23 2.31 11.26 11.79
CA TYR A 23 3.23 11.06 10.67
C TYR A 23 4.54 10.40 11.10
N ALA A 24 4.49 9.58 12.16
CA ALA A 24 5.65 8.77 12.55
C ALA A 24 6.04 7.84 11.40
N THR A 25 7.34 7.75 11.14
CA THR A 25 7.91 6.98 10.04
C THR A 25 9.21 6.31 10.47
N TYR A 26 9.54 5.20 9.81
CA TYR A 26 10.83 4.53 9.95
C TYR A 26 11.32 4.05 8.57
N SER A 27 12.54 4.45 8.21
CA SER A 27 13.16 4.07 6.94
C SER A 27 14.45 3.29 7.18
N ASN A 28 14.67 2.26 6.35
CA ASN A 28 15.94 1.54 6.31
C ASN A 28 16.13 0.92 4.92
N GLY A 29 17.26 1.24 4.28
CA GLY A 29 17.53 0.82 2.90
C GLY A 29 16.50 1.38 1.94
N ARG A 30 15.91 0.52 1.11
CA ARG A 30 14.94 0.92 0.08
C ARG A 30 13.48 1.04 0.55
N TYR A 31 13.18 0.76 1.82
CA TYR A 31 11.80 0.78 2.33
C TYR A 31 11.61 1.80 3.44
N THR A 32 10.39 2.32 3.52
CA THR A 32 9.90 3.21 4.58
C THR A 32 8.55 2.71 5.07
N VAL A 33 8.33 2.66 6.38
CA VAL A 33 7.02 2.35 6.99
C VAL A 33 6.47 3.62 7.64
N ASN A 34 5.20 3.93 7.37
CA ASN A 34 4.52 5.14 7.82
C ASN A 34 3.26 4.81 8.62
N ASN A 35 3.03 5.51 9.74
CA ASN A 35 1.76 5.40 10.45
C ASN A 35 0.62 6.15 9.75
N ASN A 36 0.93 7.34 9.20
CA ASN A 36 0.10 8.12 8.28
C ASN A 36 -1.40 8.24 8.67
N LEU A 37 -1.67 8.86 9.81
CA LEU A 37 -3.02 9.13 10.30
C LEU A 37 -3.59 10.43 9.72
N TRP A 38 -3.52 10.58 8.39
CA TRP A 38 -3.86 11.82 7.69
C TRP A 38 -5.32 12.26 7.93
N GLY A 39 -6.24 11.29 8.04
CA GLY A 39 -7.67 11.51 8.20
C GLY A 39 -8.15 11.46 9.66
N LYS A 40 -7.24 11.45 10.65
CA LYS A 40 -7.61 11.24 12.08
C LYS A 40 -8.64 12.23 12.63
N SER A 41 -8.73 13.43 12.06
CA SER A 41 -9.67 14.47 12.46
C SER A 41 -11.12 14.21 12.02
N SER A 42 -11.35 13.29 11.08
CA SER A 42 -12.68 12.92 10.60
C SER A 42 -13.43 11.94 11.51
N GLY A 43 -12.80 11.49 12.60
CA GLY A 43 -13.41 10.58 13.57
C GLY A 43 -12.70 10.60 14.92
N SER A 44 -12.84 9.52 15.67
CA SER A 44 -12.23 9.34 17.00
C SER A 44 -11.66 7.93 17.13
N GLY A 45 -10.45 7.83 17.65
CA GLY A 45 -9.73 6.57 17.71
C GLY A 45 -8.22 6.74 17.89
N SER A 46 -7.51 5.62 17.76
CA SER A 46 -6.05 5.57 17.85
C SER A 46 -5.51 4.47 16.96
N GLN A 47 -4.23 4.62 16.59
CA GLN A 47 -3.52 3.67 15.75
C GLN A 47 -2.02 3.76 15.99
N CYS A 48 -1.38 2.60 16.05
CA CYS A 48 0.07 2.47 16.12
C CYS A 48 0.54 1.46 15.08
N THR A 49 1.63 1.81 14.41
CA THR A 49 2.30 0.97 13.42
C THR A 49 3.65 0.52 13.97
N TYR A 50 4.03 -0.72 13.67
CA TYR A 50 5.21 -1.38 14.21
C TYR A 50 6.02 -2.00 13.09
N VAL A 51 7.32 -1.76 13.08
CA VAL A 51 8.24 -2.38 12.12
C VAL A 51 8.81 -3.66 12.73
N ASP A 52 8.47 -4.81 12.14
CA ASP A 52 8.92 -6.12 12.59
C ASP A 52 10.29 -6.46 12.00
N SER A 53 10.48 -6.22 10.70
CA SER A 53 11.78 -6.31 10.03
C SER A 53 11.83 -5.44 8.78
N ILE A 54 13.01 -4.92 8.44
CA ILE A 54 13.19 -4.11 7.23
C ILE A 54 14.61 -4.29 6.68
N SER A 55 14.70 -4.51 5.37
CA SER A 55 15.96 -4.76 4.68
C SER A 55 15.81 -4.49 3.19
N ASN A 56 16.90 -4.55 2.42
CA ASN A 56 16.78 -4.42 0.96
C ASN A 56 15.99 -5.56 0.28
N SER A 57 15.83 -6.71 0.95
CA SER A 57 15.06 -7.86 0.44
C SER A 57 13.56 -7.79 0.71
N GLY A 58 13.10 -6.84 1.53
CA GLY A 58 11.68 -6.70 1.88
C GLY A 58 11.45 -6.07 3.23
N VAL A 59 10.19 -5.86 3.56
CA VAL A 59 9.73 -5.28 4.82
C VAL A 59 8.56 -6.08 5.39
N ALA A 60 8.58 -6.25 6.71
CA ALA A 60 7.50 -6.83 7.50
C ALA A 60 7.11 -5.83 8.59
N TRP A 61 5.82 -5.61 8.75
CA TRP A 61 5.27 -4.63 9.68
C TRP A 61 3.82 -4.98 10.01
N HIS A 62 3.31 -4.37 11.08
CA HIS A 62 1.89 -4.46 11.41
C HIS A 62 1.37 -3.13 11.93
N THR A 63 0.07 -2.92 11.82
CA THR A 63 -0.60 -1.75 12.39
C THR A 63 -1.86 -2.19 13.11
N THR A 64 -2.06 -1.66 14.30
CA THR A 64 -3.25 -1.92 15.12
C THR A 64 -4.01 -0.62 15.30
N TRP A 65 -5.32 -0.66 15.07
CA TRP A 65 -6.16 0.52 15.16
C TRP A 65 -7.54 0.24 15.73
N THR A 66 -8.18 1.31 16.19
CA THR A 66 -9.60 1.38 16.51
C THR A 66 -10.10 2.76 16.08
N TRP A 67 -11.14 2.80 15.26
CA TRP A 67 -11.68 4.04 14.69
C TRP A 67 -13.21 4.07 14.72
N SER A 68 -13.77 5.23 14.99
CA SER A 68 -15.22 5.47 15.05
C SER A 68 -15.58 6.86 14.50
N GLY A 69 -16.84 7.03 14.07
CA GLY A 69 -17.33 8.27 13.47
C GLY A 69 -16.80 8.53 12.06
N GLY A 70 -17.42 9.46 11.34
CA GLY A 70 -17.06 9.78 9.96
C GLY A 70 -17.07 8.54 9.07
N ASP A 71 -18.18 7.82 9.06
CA ASP A 71 -18.25 6.44 8.54
C ASP A 71 -17.75 6.32 7.09
N ASN A 72 -17.94 7.34 6.25
CA ASN A 72 -17.48 7.31 4.86
C ASN A 72 -16.19 8.12 4.63
N GLN A 73 -15.37 8.28 5.67
CA GLN A 73 -14.09 8.99 5.63
C GLN A 73 -12.98 8.06 6.11
N VAL A 74 -11.94 7.89 5.29
CA VAL A 74 -10.73 7.16 5.68
C VAL A 74 -10.03 7.91 6.83
N LYS A 75 -9.54 7.18 7.83
CA LYS A 75 -8.86 7.76 9.00
C LYS A 75 -7.34 7.79 8.86
N SER A 76 -6.78 6.87 8.10
CA SER A 76 -5.34 6.73 7.93
C SER A 76 -5.04 5.89 6.70
N TYR A 77 -3.79 5.90 6.28
CA TYR A 77 -3.27 4.88 5.37
C TYR A 77 -1.89 4.46 5.86
N ALA A 78 -1.84 3.66 6.93
CA ALA A 78 -0.57 3.08 7.38
C ALA A 78 -0.05 2.15 6.30
N ASN A 79 1.21 2.32 5.91
CA ASN A 79 1.76 1.69 4.72
C ASN A 79 3.26 1.45 4.81
N SER A 80 3.74 0.52 4.00
CA SER A 80 5.12 0.49 3.54
C SER A 80 5.23 1.11 2.15
N GLN A 81 6.31 1.85 1.92
CA GLN A 81 6.67 2.53 0.68
C GLN A 81 8.02 2.02 0.19
N VAL A 82 8.18 1.85 -1.13
CA VAL A 82 9.46 1.52 -1.76
C VAL A 82 10.10 2.78 -2.38
N SER A 83 11.40 2.96 -2.18
CA SER A 83 12.17 3.97 -2.89
C SER A 83 12.25 3.62 -4.39
N LEU A 84 12.06 4.64 -5.24
CA LEU A 84 12.07 4.50 -6.69
C LEU A 84 12.78 5.69 -7.34
N THR A 85 13.38 5.44 -8.51
CA THR A 85 13.73 6.51 -9.44
C THR A 85 12.49 6.86 -10.24
N LYS A 86 12.07 8.12 -10.19
CA LYS A 86 10.91 8.61 -10.95
C LYS A 86 11.20 8.47 -12.45
N LYS A 87 10.31 7.79 -13.17
CA LYS A 87 10.38 7.56 -14.62
C LYS A 87 9.00 7.77 -15.22
N LEU A 88 8.95 8.12 -16.51
CA LEU A 88 7.69 8.05 -17.24
C LEU A 88 7.17 6.61 -17.18
N VAL A 89 5.86 6.41 -17.01
CA VAL A 89 5.27 5.06 -16.94
C VAL A 89 5.60 4.26 -18.21
N SER A 90 5.58 4.90 -19.38
CA SER A 90 6.02 4.30 -20.65
C SER A 90 7.50 3.87 -20.71
N GLN A 91 8.34 4.28 -19.77
CA GLN A 91 9.75 3.90 -19.66
C GLN A 91 10.01 2.83 -18.60
N ILE A 92 8.98 2.43 -17.84
CA ILE A 92 9.09 1.40 -16.83
C ILE A 92 8.90 0.05 -17.52
N SER A 93 9.84 -0.87 -17.31
CA SER A 93 9.82 -2.18 -17.96
C SER A 93 9.01 -3.19 -17.14
N SER A 94 9.04 -3.07 -15.82
CA SER A 94 8.31 -3.94 -14.89
C SER A 94 8.22 -3.31 -13.50
N ILE A 95 7.17 -3.64 -12.77
CA ILE A 95 6.98 -3.33 -11.37
C ILE A 95 6.64 -4.63 -10.62
N PRO A 96 7.60 -5.56 -10.44
CA PRO A 96 7.35 -6.80 -9.72
C PRO A 96 7.08 -6.49 -8.24
N THR A 97 6.03 -7.09 -7.69
CA THR A 97 5.69 -7.00 -6.27
C THR A 97 5.16 -8.31 -5.72
N THR A 98 5.47 -8.58 -4.46
CA THR A 98 4.84 -9.65 -3.69
C THR A 98 4.38 -9.13 -2.35
N VAL A 99 3.28 -9.66 -1.85
CA VAL A 99 2.81 -9.37 -0.49
C VAL A 99 2.16 -10.59 0.14
N GLN A 100 2.46 -10.81 1.41
CA GLN A 100 1.73 -11.71 2.29
C GLN A 100 1.23 -10.91 3.49
N TRP A 101 -0.08 -10.95 3.71
CA TRP A 101 -0.70 -10.21 4.80
C TRP A 101 -1.87 -10.99 5.42
N SER A 102 -2.34 -10.52 6.58
CA SER A 102 -3.52 -11.05 7.28
C SER A 102 -4.16 -9.99 8.15
N TYR A 103 -5.44 -10.17 8.47
CA TYR A 103 -6.18 -9.39 9.46
C TYR A 103 -6.63 -10.30 10.60
N ASP A 104 -6.45 -9.87 11.85
CA ASP A 104 -6.97 -10.61 13.01
C ASP A 104 -8.49 -10.47 13.19
N ASN A 105 -9.05 -9.35 12.75
CA ASN A 105 -10.46 -9.00 12.86
C ASN A 105 -10.96 -8.40 11.54
N THR A 106 -11.82 -9.14 10.84
CA THR A 106 -12.43 -8.74 9.57
C THR A 106 -13.83 -8.14 9.74
N ASN A 107 -14.34 -8.04 10.97
CA ASN A 107 -15.60 -7.36 11.26
C ASN A 107 -15.37 -5.85 11.39
N THR A 108 -14.93 -5.25 10.30
CA THR A 108 -14.48 -3.86 10.20
C THR A 108 -14.98 -3.23 8.90
N ARG A 109 -14.81 -1.91 8.77
CA ARG A 109 -14.98 -1.17 7.53
C ARG A 109 -13.61 -0.63 7.13
N ALA A 110 -12.95 -1.33 6.21
CA ALA A 110 -11.57 -1.06 5.79
C ALA A 110 -11.28 -1.75 4.45
N ASP A 111 -10.25 -1.31 3.75
CA ASP A 111 -9.64 -2.03 2.64
C ASP A 111 -8.16 -2.35 2.94
N VAL A 112 -7.58 -3.19 2.08
CA VAL A 112 -6.13 -3.44 2.01
C VAL A 112 -5.71 -3.26 0.57
N ALA A 113 -4.84 -2.29 0.31
CA ALA A 113 -4.60 -1.78 -1.03
C ALA A 113 -3.12 -1.49 -1.29
N TYR A 114 -2.72 -1.69 -2.55
CA TYR A 114 -1.63 -0.92 -3.14
C TYR A 114 -2.12 0.48 -3.50
N ASP A 115 -1.21 1.44 -3.45
CA ASP A 115 -1.47 2.84 -3.81
C ASP A 115 -0.26 3.43 -4.55
N LEU A 116 -0.51 3.98 -5.74
CA LEU A 116 0.49 4.50 -6.65
C LEU A 116 0.03 5.83 -7.24
N PHE A 117 0.91 6.82 -7.21
CA PHE A 117 0.62 8.14 -7.76
C PHE A 117 1.46 8.40 -9.00
N THR A 118 0.84 9.04 -10.00
CA THR A 118 1.55 9.59 -11.16
C THR A 118 1.21 11.06 -11.38
N ALA A 119 2.19 11.82 -11.87
CA ALA A 119 2.00 13.22 -12.22
C ALA A 119 2.80 13.60 -13.47
N ALA A 120 2.33 14.59 -14.22
CA ALA A 120 3.05 15.14 -15.37
C ALA A 120 4.30 15.92 -14.94
N ASP A 121 4.22 16.63 -13.81
CA ASP A 121 5.39 17.24 -13.17
C ASP A 121 6.12 16.19 -12.32
N ILE A 122 7.35 15.87 -12.69
CA ILE A 122 8.22 14.96 -11.94
C ILE A 122 8.48 15.43 -10.50
N ASN A 123 8.36 16.74 -10.24
CA ASN A 123 8.58 17.36 -8.92
C ASN A 123 7.30 17.48 -8.09
N HIS A 124 6.18 16.93 -8.56
CA HIS A 124 4.93 16.90 -7.79
C HIS A 124 5.14 16.25 -6.41
N VAL A 125 4.35 16.72 -5.44
CA VAL A 125 4.30 16.11 -4.10
C VAL A 125 3.90 14.64 -4.21
N THR A 126 4.42 13.79 -3.33
CA THR A 126 4.30 12.33 -3.49
C THR A 126 3.06 11.72 -2.86
N TYR A 127 2.26 12.49 -2.11
CA TYR A 127 1.02 12.03 -1.46
C TYR A 127 -0.24 12.29 -2.30
N SER A 128 -0.08 12.69 -3.56
CA SER A 128 -1.17 12.91 -4.53
C SER A 128 -0.57 12.98 -5.94
N GLY A 129 -1.40 13.01 -6.97
CA GLY A 129 -0.96 13.16 -8.36
C GLY A 129 -2.09 13.59 -9.30
N ASP A 130 -1.77 13.64 -10.59
CA ASP A 130 -2.80 13.76 -11.64
C ASP A 130 -3.66 12.49 -11.68
N TYR A 131 -2.99 11.34 -11.49
CA TYR A 131 -3.63 10.04 -11.41
C TYR A 131 -3.18 9.27 -10.17
N GLU A 132 -4.10 8.47 -9.67
CA GLU A 132 -3.91 7.50 -8.60
C GLU A 132 -4.36 6.13 -9.12
N LEU A 133 -3.53 5.12 -8.90
CA LEU A 133 -3.87 3.73 -9.13
C LEU A 133 -3.89 3.01 -7.79
N MET A 134 -5.06 2.46 -7.46
CA MET A 134 -5.22 1.57 -6.32
C MET A 134 -5.50 0.15 -6.77
N ILE A 135 -4.91 -0.83 -6.07
CA ILE A 135 -5.21 -2.25 -6.27
C ILE A 135 -5.64 -2.81 -4.91
N TRP A 136 -6.94 -2.92 -4.72
CA TRP A 136 -7.55 -3.37 -3.47
C TRP A 136 -7.56 -4.90 -3.44
N LEU A 137 -6.65 -5.47 -2.66
CA LEU A 137 -6.58 -6.90 -2.43
C LEU A 137 -7.71 -7.41 -1.53
N ALA A 138 -8.28 -6.54 -0.69
CA ALA A 138 -9.44 -6.85 0.12
C ALA A 138 -10.29 -5.63 0.41
N ARG A 139 -11.58 -5.89 0.65
CA ARG A 139 -12.60 -4.93 1.03
C ARG A 139 -13.44 -5.54 2.16
N TYR A 140 -13.51 -4.88 3.29
CA TYR A 140 -14.27 -5.31 4.47
C TYR A 140 -15.40 -4.33 4.77
N GLY A 141 -16.59 -4.87 5.04
CA GLY A 141 -17.79 -4.08 5.32
C GLY A 141 -18.27 -3.26 4.12
N SER A 142 -19.14 -2.28 4.40
CA SER A 142 -19.74 -1.39 3.40
C SER A 142 -18.86 -0.17 3.13
N VAL A 143 -17.71 -0.40 2.50
CA VAL A 143 -16.83 0.64 1.96
C VAL A 143 -16.73 0.47 0.45
N GLN A 144 -16.41 1.54 -0.27
CA GLN A 144 -16.22 1.50 -1.72
C GLN A 144 -15.10 2.44 -2.15
N PRO A 145 -14.47 2.20 -3.31
CA PRO A 145 -13.56 3.15 -3.90
C PRO A 145 -14.26 4.45 -4.31
N ILE A 146 -13.44 5.46 -4.61
CA ILE A 146 -13.90 6.71 -5.23
C ILE A 146 -14.57 6.40 -6.58
N GLY A 147 -15.69 7.07 -6.84
CA GLY A 147 -16.38 7.01 -8.12
C GLY A 147 -17.36 5.84 -8.25
N SER A 148 -17.36 5.22 -9.43
CA SER A 148 -18.28 4.14 -9.79
C SER A 148 -17.54 3.01 -10.52
N GLN A 149 -18.05 1.79 -10.40
CA GLN A 149 -17.57 0.68 -11.21
C GLN A 149 -17.84 0.96 -12.70
N ILE A 150 -16.83 0.79 -13.52
CA ILE A 150 -16.89 0.99 -14.97
C ILE A 150 -16.67 -0.30 -15.77
N ASP A 151 -16.06 -1.33 -15.16
CA ASP A 151 -15.77 -2.59 -15.85
C ASP A 151 -15.54 -3.76 -14.87
N SER A 152 -15.39 -4.97 -15.43
CA SER A 152 -14.90 -6.19 -14.77
C SER A 152 -13.83 -6.84 -15.63
N VAL A 153 -12.59 -6.89 -15.13
CA VAL A 153 -11.40 -7.15 -15.95
C VAL A 153 -10.58 -8.31 -15.39
N ASN A 154 -9.82 -9.00 -16.24
CA ASN A 154 -8.89 -10.05 -15.81
C ASN A 154 -7.44 -9.60 -16.05
N ILE A 155 -6.67 -9.44 -14.97
CA ILE A 155 -5.28 -8.99 -14.99
C ILE A 155 -4.49 -9.88 -14.03
N GLY A 156 -3.35 -10.42 -14.48
CA GLY A 156 -2.47 -11.24 -13.64
C GLY A 156 -3.13 -12.52 -13.09
N GLY A 157 -4.12 -13.08 -13.79
CA GLY A 157 -4.86 -14.27 -13.35
C GLY A 157 -5.96 -14.02 -12.30
N HIS A 158 -6.25 -12.75 -12.00
CA HIS A 158 -7.31 -12.35 -11.07
C HIS A 158 -8.38 -11.51 -11.78
N THR A 159 -9.64 -11.68 -11.36
CA THR A 159 -10.74 -10.81 -11.78
C THR A 159 -10.84 -9.62 -10.84
N TRP A 160 -10.93 -8.43 -11.40
CA TRP A 160 -11.02 -7.16 -10.68
C TRP A 160 -12.27 -6.39 -11.11
N GLU A 161 -13.02 -5.88 -10.15
CA GLU A 161 -13.95 -4.78 -10.39
C GLU A 161 -13.12 -3.52 -10.66
N LEU A 162 -13.25 -2.92 -11.85
CA LEU A 162 -12.56 -1.66 -12.14
C LEU A 162 -13.47 -0.48 -11.83
N TRP A 163 -13.01 0.39 -10.95
CA TRP A 163 -13.66 1.63 -10.55
C TRP A 163 -12.88 2.84 -11.08
N TYR A 164 -13.61 3.90 -11.39
CA TYR A 164 -13.03 5.18 -11.78
C TYR A 164 -13.79 6.35 -11.19
N GLY A 165 -13.06 7.36 -10.73
CA GLY A 165 -13.64 8.61 -10.26
C GLY A 165 -12.58 9.67 -9.92
N GLY A 166 -13.02 10.71 -9.22
CA GLY A 166 -12.18 11.84 -8.86
C GLY A 166 -12.36 13.04 -9.79
N SER A 167 -11.64 14.12 -9.49
CA SER A 167 -11.74 15.41 -10.21
C SER A 167 -10.34 15.90 -10.59
N THR A 168 -9.67 16.63 -9.68
CA THR A 168 -8.29 17.09 -9.88
C THR A 168 -7.33 15.89 -9.91
N GLN A 169 -7.47 14.97 -8.96
CA GLN A 169 -6.84 13.65 -8.99
C GLN A 169 -7.84 12.65 -9.56
N LYS A 170 -7.41 11.86 -10.55
CA LYS A 170 -8.21 10.82 -11.20
C LYS A 170 -7.79 9.45 -10.68
N THR A 171 -8.70 8.76 -10.01
CA THR A 171 -8.40 7.50 -9.33
C THR A 171 -8.98 6.33 -10.12
N TYR A 172 -8.12 5.37 -10.47
CA TYR A 172 -8.52 4.04 -10.93
C TYR A 172 -8.31 3.05 -9.79
N SER A 173 -9.34 2.28 -9.43
CA SER A 173 -9.23 1.26 -8.39
C SER A 173 -9.63 -0.10 -8.92
N PHE A 174 -8.72 -1.07 -8.86
CA PHE A 174 -8.96 -2.46 -9.20
C PHE A 174 -9.27 -3.21 -7.91
N VAL A 175 -10.50 -3.71 -7.76
CA VAL A 175 -10.97 -4.32 -6.50
C VAL A 175 -11.22 -5.81 -6.68
N SER A 176 -10.55 -6.61 -5.85
CA SER A 176 -10.86 -8.04 -5.77
C SER A 176 -12.15 -8.26 -4.99
N ALA A 177 -13.06 -9.07 -5.55
CA ALA A 177 -14.32 -9.41 -4.88
C ALA A 177 -14.12 -10.28 -3.62
N THR A 178 -13.01 -11.03 -3.55
CA THR A 178 -12.64 -11.87 -2.40
C THR A 178 -11.22 -11.50 -1.93
N PRO A 179 -10.95 -11.44 -0.61
CA PRO A 179 -9.62 -11.10 -0.10
C PRO A 179 -8.50 -11.97 -0.68
N ILE A 180 -7.47 -11.32 -1.24
CA ILE A 180 -6.22 -11.94 -1.72
C ILE A 180 -5.12 -11.67 -0.69
N THR A 181 -4.90 -12.60 0.23
CA THR A 181 -3.93 -12.44 1.33
C THR A 181 -2.48 -12.72 0.92
N SER A 182 -2.29 -13.43 -0.20
CA SER A 182 -1.00 -13.71 -0.81
C SER A 182 -1.07 -13.31 -2.28
N PHE A 183 -0.36 -12.26 -2.65
CA PHE A 183 -0.37 -11.71 -4.00
C PHE A 183 1.05 -11.62 -4.55
N SER A 184 1.21 -11.96 -5.81
CA SER A 184 2.44 -11.82 -6.59
C SER A 184 2.06 -11.43 -8.00
N GLY A 185 2.65 -10.37 -8.53
CA GLY A 185 2.34 -9.89 -9.87
C GLY A 185 3.25 -8.76 -10.31
N ASP A 186 2.97 -8.25 -11.49
CA ASP A 186 3.60 -7.06 -12.05
C ASP A 186 2.56 -5.92 -12.12
N VAL A 187 2.83 -4.81 -11.43
CA VAL A 187 1.92 -3.66 -11.45
C VAL A 187 1.87 -2.98 -12.83
N MET A 188 2.87 -3.20 -13.69
CA MET A 188 2.81 -2.72 -15.08
C MET A 188 1.63 -3.30 -15.86
N ASP A 189 1.17 -4.51 -15.55
CA ASP A 189 0.00 -5.10 -16.23
C ASP A 189 -1.25 -4.21 -16.06
N PHE A 190 -1.39 -3.53 -14.92
CA PHE A 190 -2.48 -2.60 -14.64
C PHE A 190 -2.31 -1.29 -15.42
N TRP A 191 -1.10 -0.75 -15.48
CA TRP A 191 -0.81 0.45 -16.28
C TRP A 191 -0.97 0.21 -17.77
N ASP A 192 -0.57 -0.95 -18.29
CA ASP A 192 -0.75 -1.36 -19.68
C ASP A 192 -2.22 -1.52 -20.02
N TYR A 193 -3.01 -2.11 -19.10
CA TYR A 193 -4.46 -2.17 -19.23
C TYR A 193 -5.08 -0.77 -19.32
N LEU A 194 -4.74 0.13 -18.40
CA LEU A 194 -5.27 1.51 -18.41
C LEU A 194 -4.84 2.29 -19.66
N THR A 195 -3.62 2.09 -20.12
CA THR A 195 -3.11 2.74 -21.34
C THR A 195 -3.88 2.26 -22.57
N SER A 196 -4.06 0.94 -22.70
CA SER A 196 -4.68 0.34 -23.88
C SER A 196 -6.21 0.47 -23.94
N ARG A 197 -6.89 0.47 -22.79
CA ARG A 197 -8.36 0.46 -22.73
C ARG A 197 -9.01 1.74 -22.24
N HIS A 198 -8.28 2.54 -21.44
CA HIS A 198 -8.83 3.74 -20.80
C HIS A 198 -8.07 5.02 -21.16
N GLY A 199 -7.13 4.95 -22.12
CA GLY A 199 -6.42 6.11 -22.62
C GLY A 199 -5.53 6.81 -21.57
N TYR A 200 -5.04 6.06 -20.57
CA TYR A 200 -4.08 6.60 -19.61
C TYR A 200 -2.81 7.11 -20.33
N PRO A 201 -2.37 8.35 -20.08
CA PRO A 201 -1.30 8.99 -20.85
C PRO A 201 0.10 8.60 -20.32
N ALA A 202 0.47 7.32 -20.43
CA ALA A 202 1.72 6.75 -19.90
C ALA A 202 3.01 7.44 -20.42
N SER A 203 2.95 8.08 -21.58
CA SER A 203 4.07 8.83 -22.16
C SER A 203 4.33 10.21 -21.54
N SER A 204 3.43 10.69 -20.66
CA SER A 204 3.52 12.02 -20.05
C SER A 204 3.19 12.00 -18.55
N GLN A 205 3.33 10.83 -17.90
CA GLN A 205 3.06 10.65 -16.48
C GLN A 205 4.25 9.96 -15.84
N TYR A 206 4.84 10.60 -14.84
CA TYR A 206 5.91 10.02 -14.04
C TYR A 206 5.32 9.23 -12.90
N LEU A 207 5.77 7.99 -12.69
CA LEU A 207 5.50 7.28 -11.43
C LEU A 207 6.30 7.96 -10.31
N ILE A 208 5.59 8.49 -9.32
CA ILE A 208 6.20 9.29 -8.24
C ILE A 208 6.14 8.63 -6.87
N ASN A 209 5.27 7.64 -6.68
CA ASN A 209 5.14 6.92 -5.42
C ASN A 209 4.55 5.52 -5.62
N MET A 210 4.93 4.57 -4.77
CA MET A 210 4.38 3.21 -4.72
C MET A 210 4.37 2.70 -3.28
N GLN A 211 3.18 2.34 -2.80
CA GLN A 211 2.89 1.99 -1.41
C GLN A 211 2.00 0.75 -1.34
N PHE A 212 2.00 0.11 -0.17
CA PHE A 212 1.05 -0.94 0.19
C PHE A 212 0.64 -0.77 1.66
N GLY A 213 -0.66 -0.83 1.95
CA GLY A 213 -1.19 -0.59 3.29
C GLY A 213 -2.67 -0.89 3.45
N THR A 214 -3.31 -0.23 4.42
CA THR A 214 -4.75 -0.36 4.71
C THR A 214 -5.37 0.99 5.00
N GLU A 215 -6.57 1.22 4.46
CA GLU A 215 -7.40 2.39 4.76
C GLU A 215 -8.57 2.01 5.70
N PRO A 216 -8.43 2.21 7.02
CA PRO A 216 -9.54 2.04 7.93
C PRO A 216 -10.54 3.20 7.88
N PHE A 217 -11.82 2.86 7.82
CA PHE A 217 -12.93 3.79 7.98
C PHE A 217 -13.43 3.76 9.43
N THR A 218 -13.90 2.59 9.89
CA THR A 218 -14.46 2.38 11.24
C THR A 218 -14.30 0.92 11.69
N GLY A 219 -14.27 0.69 13.00
CA GLY A 219 -14.20 -0.64 13.62
C GLY A 219 -12.99 -0.77 14.56
N GLY A 220 -12.64 -2.02 14.86
CA GLY A 220 -11.51 -2.37 15.73
C GLY A 220 -11.93 -2.80 17.15
N PRO A 221 -10.96 -3.20 18.00
CA PRO A 221 -9.54 -3.29 17.69
C PRO A 221 -9.26 -4.32 16.59
N ALA A 222 -8.41 -3.94 15.64
CA ALA A 222 -8.05 -4.77 14.51
C ALA A 222 -6.60 -4.50 14.11
N THR A 223 -5.89 -5.56 13.71
CA THR A 223 -4.48 -5.56 13.35
C THR A 223 -4.30 -6.12 11.95
N LEU A 224 -3.79 -5.30 11.03
CA LEU A 224 -3.19 -5.77 9.79
C LEU A 224 -1.76 -6.23 10.10
N ARG A 225 -1.41 -7.45 9.72
CA ARG A 225 -0.03 -7.96 9.72
C ARG A 225 0.43 -8.19 8.29
N VAL A 226 1.46 -7.48 7.86
CA VAL A 226 2.18 -7.71 6.61
C VAL A 226 3.44 -8.50 6.95
N SER A 227 3.40 -9.82 6.72
CA SER A 227 4.54 -10.68 7.07
C SER A 227 5.71 -10.52 6.11
N GLN A 228 5.43 -10.10 4.87
CA GLN A 228 6.45 -9.73 3.89
C GLN A 228 5.82 -8.88 2.80
N TRP A 229 6.47 -7.78 2.45
CA TRP A 229 6.21 -7.01 1.24
C TRP A 229 7.51 -6.77 0.48
N THR A 230 7.45 -6.94 -0.84
CA THR A 230 8.52 -6.59 -1.76
C THR A 230 7.98 -5.82 -2.95
N ALA A 231 8.77 -4.87 -3.44
CA ALA A 231 8.46 -4.15 -4.67
C ALA A 231 9.75 -3.65 -5.33
N SER A 232 9.74 -3.49 -6.64
CA SER A 232 10.78 -2.78 -7.39
C SER A 232 10.19 -2.09 -8.61
N VAL A 233 10.77 -0.96 -9.01
CA VAL A 233 10.43 -0.25 -10.24
C VAL A 233 11.65 -0.31 -11.15
N ASN A 234 11.53 -1.02 -12.27
CA ASN A 234 12.66 -1.33 -13.16
C ASN A 234 12.61 -0.51 -14.46
#